data_AF-A0A4P5XWP5-F1
#
_entry.id   AF-A0A4P5XWP5-F1
#
_cell.length_a   1.000
_cell.length_b   1.000
_cell.length_c   1.000
_cell.angle_alpha   90.00
_cell.angle_beta   90.00
_cell.angle_gamma   90.00
#
_symmetry.space_group_name_H-M   'P 1'
#
loop_
_entity.id
_entity.type
_entity.pdbx_description
1 polymer ?
#
loop_
_entity_poly.entity_id
_entity_poly.type
_entity_poly.pdbx_seq_one_letter_code
_entity_poly.pdbx_strand_id
1 'polypeptide(L)' 'MSDLRETHQTLTARSVEFVTPPHLIAKMPDHEIWMAFFRDLDGNTLTLMSELR' A
#
# COMPACT_ATOMS: atom_id res chain seq x y z
N MET A 1 3.94 -7.66 7.05
CA MET A 1 4.32 -7.22 5.68
C MET A 1 3.64 -8.05 4.60
N SER A 2 3.38 -9.34 4.87
CA SER A 2 2.71 -10.24 3.92
C SER A 2 1.33 -9.71 3.49
N ASP A 3 0.50 -9.22 4.42
CA ASP A 3 -0.88 -8.78 4.09
C ASP A 3 -0.91 -7.57 3.13
N LEU A 4 -0.01 -6.60 3.31
CA LEU A 4 0.07 -5.43 2.41
C LEU A 4 0.51 -5.84 1.01
N ARG A 5 1.50 -6.74 0.91
CA ARG A 5 1.99 -7.24 -0.37
C ARG A 5 0.95 -8.11 -1.08
N GLU A 6 0.27 -8.98 -0.36
CA GLU A 6 -0.79 -9.84 -0.90
C GLU A 6 -2.00 -9.02 -1.36
N THR A 7 -2.40 -8.01 -0.58
CA THR A 7 -3.49 -7.10 -0.97
C THR A 7 -3.10 -6.31 -2.21
N HIS A 8 -1.88 -5.75 -2.25
CA HIS A 8 -1.35 -5.08 -3.44
C HIS A 8 -1.40 -6.00 -4.67
N GLN A 9 -0.88 -7.23 -4.57
CA GLN A 9 -0.93 -8.20 -5.68
C GLN A 9 -2.35 -8.51 -6.13
N THR A 10 -3.28 -8.69 -5.19
CA THR A 10 -4.69 -8.95 -5.48
C THR A 10 -5.34 -7.79 -6.22
N LEU A 11 -5.05 -6.55 -5.82
CA LEU A 11 -5.59 -5.36 -6.48
C LEU A 11 -4.94 -5.11 -7.85
N THR A 12 -3.63 -5.32 -7.98
CA THR A 12 -2.94 -5.27 -9.28
C THR A 12 -3.51 -6.31 -10.25
N ALA A 13 -3.78 -7.54 -9.78
CA ALA A 13 -4.41 -8.59 -10.59
C ALA A 13 -5.86 -8.23 -11.03
N ARG A 14 -6.50 -7.29 -10.34
CA ARG A 14 -7.81 -6.71 -10.69
C ARG A 14 -7.69 -5.43 -11.51
N SER A 15 -6.51 -5.13 -12.05
CA SER A 15 -6.23 -3.94 -12.87
C SER A 15 -6.41 -2.60 -12.15
N VAL A 16 -6.26 -2.58 -10.83
CA VAL A 16 -6.20 -1.32 -10.07
C VAL A 16 -4.90 -0.58 -10.39
N GLU A 17 -5.00 0.70 -10.76
CA GLU A 17 -3.86 1.55 -11.06
C GLU A 17 -3.19 2.03 -9.76
N PHE A 18 -1.97 1.55 -9.52
CA PHE A 18 -1.14 2.05 -8.41
C PHE A 18 -0.33 3.27 -8.84
N VAL A 19 -0.43 4.32 -8.04
CA VAL A 19 0.43 5.51 -8.13
C VAL A 19 1.81 5.18 -7.58
N THR A 20 1.86 4.48 -6.44
CA THR A 20 3.10 4.01 -5.83
C THR A 20 2.90 2.64 -5.21
N PRO A 21 3.74 1.63 -5.50
CA PRO A 21 3.67 0.32 -4.87
C PRO A 21 3.99 0.39 -3.36
N PRO A 22 3.77 -0.69 -2.59
CA PRO A 22 4.16 -0.75 -1.18
C PRO A 22 5.61 -0.32 -0.94
N HIS A 23 5.80 0.74 -0.16
CA HIS A 23 7.12 1.27 0.21
C HIS A 23 7.11 1.82 1.64
N LEU A 24 8.29 1.89 2.24
CA LEU A 24 8.49 2.40 3.59
C LEU A 24 8.34 3.93 3.58
N ILE A 25 7.44 4.45 4.41
CA ILE A 25 7.19 5.88 4.58
C ILE A 25 7.96 6.43 5.77
N ALA A 26 7.93 5.71 6.88
CA ALA A 26 8.58 6.14 8.11
C ALA A 26 9.14 4.92 8.84
N LYS A 27 10.35 5.10 9.38
CA LYS A 27 10.98 4.14 10.29
C LYS A 27 11.07 4.78 11.67
N MET A 28 10.42 4.17 12.65
CA MET A 28 10.46 4.53 14.06
C MET A 28 11.27 3.49 14.85
N PRO A 29 11.65 3.78 16.10
CA PRO A 29 12.49 2.87 16.89
C PRO A 29 11.89 1.48 17.09
N ASP A 30 10.56 1.40 17.14
CA ASP A 30 9.78 0.21 17.49
C ASP A 30 8.81 -0.23 16.39
N HIS A 31 8.71 0.53 15.29
CA HIS A 31 7.86 0.13 14.16
C HIS A 31 8.22 0.81 12.83
N GLU A 32 7.78 0.18 11.75
CA GLU A 32 7.87 0.66 10.38
C GLU A 32 6.47 0.91 9.82
N ILE A 33 6.29 2.06 9.18
CA ILE A 33 5.06 2.42 8.47
C ILE A 33 5.28 2.25 6.99
N TRP A 34 4.50 1.33 6.40
CA TRP A 34 4.50 1.04 4.98
C TRP A 34 3.20 1.48 4.34
N MET A 35 3.26 2.07 3.15
CA MET A 35 2.08 2.51 2.40
C MET A 35 2.18 2.17 0.90
N ALA A 36 1.03 1.97 0.28
CA ALA A 36 0.86 1.86 -1.17
C ALA A 36 -0.31 2.74 -1.62
N PHE A 37 -0.14 3.52 -2.67
CA PHE A 37 -1.12 4.50 -3.15
C PHE A 37 -1.70 4.06 -4.49
N PHE A 38 -3.01 4.18 -4.66
CA PHE A 38 -3.72 3.81 -5.89
C PHE A 38 -4.90 4.72 -6.14
N ARG A 39 -5.44 4.69 -7.37
CA ARG A 39 -6.65 5.45 -7.72
C ARG A 39 -7.88 4.55 -7.72
N ASP A 40 -9.00 5.08 -7.22
CA ASP A 40 -10.31 4.48 -7.47
C ASP A 40 -10.85 4.88 -8.86
N LEU A 41 -12.06 4.42 -9.19
CA LEU A 41 -12.71 4.69 -10.48
C LEU A 41 -13.06 6.17 -10.69
N ASP A 42 -13.22 6.92 -9.60
CA ASP A 42 -13.49 8.36 -9.62
C ASP A 42 -12.20 9.20 -9.62
N GLY A 43 -11.04 8.53 -9.62
CA GLY A 43 -9.72 9.16 -9.65
C GLY A 43 -9.20 9.61 -8.27
N ASN A 44 -9.92 9.30 -7.18
CA ASN A 44 -9.49 9.63 -5.83
C ASN A 44 -8.27 8.80 -5.45
N THR A 45 -7.32 9.42 -4.74
CA THR A 45 -6.15 8.72 -4.24
C THR A 45 -6.47 8.02 -2.92
N LEU A 46 -6.41 6.69 -2.93
CA LEU A 46 -6.57 5.83 -1.76
C LEU A 46 -5.24 5.19 -1.38
N THR A 47 -5.15 4.72 -0.14
CA THR A 47 -3.92 4.17 0.43
C THR A 47 -4.17 2.86 1.16
N LEU A 48 -3.30 1.87 0.94
CA LEU A 48 -3.13 0.72 1.83
C LEU A 48 -2.01 1.02 2.83
N MET A 49 -2.22 0.72 4.11
CA MET A 49 -1.22 0.93 5.17
C MET A 49 -0.92 -0.39 5.88
N SER A 50 0.34 -0.60 6.24
CA SER A 50 0.75 -1.63 7.19
C SER A 50 1.75 -1.06 8.19
N GLU A 51 1.45 -1.26 9.47
CA GLU A 51 2.36 -1.00 10.58
C GLU A 51 3.03 -2.32 10.97
N LEU A 52 4.36 -2.36 10.96
CA LEU A 52 5.15 -3.51 11.38
C LEU A 52 5.90 -3.15 12.64
N ARG A 53 5.73 -3.92 13.71
CA ARG A 53 6.47 -3.78 14.97
C ARG A 53 7.57 -4.81 15.03
#